data_AF-A0A0D2MKE5-F1
#
_entry.id   AF-A0A0D2MKE5-F1
#
_cell.length_a   1.000
_cell.length_b   1.000
_cell.length_c   1.000
_cell.angle_alpha   90.00
_cell.angle_beta   90.00
_cell.angle_gamma   90.00
#
_symmetry.space_group_name_H-M   'P 1'
#
loop_
_entity.id
_entity.type
_entity.pdbx_description
1 polymer ?
#
loop_
_entity_poly.entity_id
_entity_poly.type
_entity_poly.pdbx_seq_one_letter_code
_entity_poly.pdbx_strand_id
1 'polypeptide(L)'
;MDYGNSGLWFALAIVSAPIIWWAICHLLQQLLAEMKAGLQAEMKAGLAEMKAGLQAELRQQQGDLRADVRQLAERLVTMEQQLSSVLRAAVAAPVPGAPTADAANSRIQTLFVPRAKIDVDDNNVVLPLCKGRLRGSRNTTILYIVIDASTAAAAEAWGANLAPPLAAAAASRAAQNASAAGGMPTCAGGNLEFAATVDFAAGNRSVTPGPTAFPPSSFSPGPKALPGYSPLAAVGGVVLNAPHVGVLQGDKLVGQAGRVVRFNQGYTKVVLATTHGYAQGREVIYLSTDASDPLAAALENVPLAPAIGATPPAALAGLVAFTNGATGAENMQRQGLASAIKDGLSPLNVLQSFPGQVAA
;
A
#
# COMPACT_ATOMS: atom_id res chain seq x y z
N MET A 1 -76.31 -34.87 -55.96
CA MET A 1 -75.43 -33.72 -55.67
C MET A 1 -76.26 -32.76 -54.86
N ASP A 2 -76.07 -32.74 -53.55
CA ASP A 2 -76.75 -31.82 -52.65
C ASP A 2 -75.71 -31.35 -51.63
N TYR A 3 -75.24 -30.12 -51.80
CA TYR A 3 -74.30 -29.44 -50.91
C TYR A 3 -75.10 -28.40 -50.13
N GLY A 4 -75.40 -28.69 -48.86
CA GLY A 4 -76.11 -27.72 -48.04
C GLY A 4 -76.29 -28.16 -46.60
N ASN A 5 -75.21 -28.13 -45.79
CA ASN A 5 -75.34 -27.79 -44.36
C ASN A 5 -74.01 -27.63 -43.57
N SER A 6 -73.01 -26.94 -44.12
CA SER A 6 -71.72 -26.73 -43.42
C SER A 6 -71.45 -25.28 -42.98
N GLY A 7 -72.33 -24.32 -43.30
CA GLY A 7 -72.07 -22.89 -43.04
C GLY A 7 -72.42 -22.38 -41.64
N LEU A 8 -73.44 -22.95 -40.97
CA LEU A 8 -73.98 -22.35 -39.73
C LEU A 8 -73.18 -22.70 -38.46
N TRP A 9 -72.54 -23.88 -38.41
CA TRP A 9 -71.69 -24.26 -37.28
C TRP A 9 -70.33 -23.53 -37.29
N PHE A 10 -69.82 -23.15 -38.46
CA PHE A 10 -68.59 -22.37 -38.58
C PHE A 10 -68.78 -20.90 -38.17
N ALA A 11 -69.97 -20.32 -38.39
CA ALA A 11 -70.21 -18.91 -38.06
C ALA A 11 -70.28 -18.64 -36.55
N LEU A 12 -70.81 -19.56 -35.73
CA LEU A 12 -70.87 -19.39 -34.27
C LEU A 12 -69.50 -19.58 -33.57
N ALA A 13 -68.62 -20.40 -34.14
CA ALA A 13 -67.26 -20.62 -33.63
C ALA A 13 -66.33 -19.43 -33.87
N ILE A 14 -66.54 -18.67 -34.97
CA ILE A 14 -65.68 -17.54 -35.35
C ILE A 14 -65.96 -16.29 -34.50
N VAL A 15 -67.17 -16.10 -33.99
CA VAL A 15 -67.53 -14.91 -33.16
C VAL A 15 -67.24 -15.14 -31.67
N SER A 16 -67.25 -16.37 -31.18
CA SER A 16 -67.03 -16.70 -29.76
C SER A 16 -65.55 -16.81 -29.37
N ALA A 17 -64.68 -17.27 -30.27
CA ALA A 17 -63.23 -17.36 -30.04
C ALA A 17 -62.55 -16.02 -29.65
N PRO A 18 -62.81 -14.86 -30.30
CA PRO A 18 -62.18 -13.61 -29.93
C PRO A 18 -62.67 -13.05 -28.59
N ILE A 19 -63.93 -13.30 -28.20
CA ILE A 19 -64.48 -12.86 -26.91
C ILE A 19 -63.88 -13.68 -25.76
N ILE A 20 -63.78 -15.00 -25.94
CA ILE A 20 -63.17 -15.89 -24.97
C ILE A 20 -61.67 -15.59 -24.83
N TRP A 21 -60.97 -15.38 -25.94
CA TRP A 21 -59.56 -14.98 -25.93
C TRP A 21 -59.36 -13.63 -25.24
N TRP A 22 -60.20 -12.64 -25.52
CA TRP A 22 -60.18 -11.34 -24.84
C TRP A 22 -60.40 -11.47 -23.33
N ALA A 23 -61.39 -12.28 -22.90
CA ALA A 23 -61.66 -12.52 -21.49
C ALA A 23 -60.49 -13.21 -20.77
N ILE A 24 -59.86 -14.21 -21.43
CA ILE A 24 -58.66 -14.88 -20.91
C ILE A 24 -57.48 -13.90 -20.81
N CYS A 25 -57.23 -13.08 -21.83
CA CYS A 25 -56.20 -12.05 -21.79
C CYS A 25 -56.45 -11.03 -20.67
N HIS A 26 -57.71 -10.62 -20.46
CA HIS A 26 -58.05 -9.67 -19.41
C HIS A 26 -57.86 -10.27 -18.01
N LEU A 27 -58.27 -11.53 -17.80
CA LEU A 27 -58.06 -12.24 -16.54
C LEU A 27 -56.56 -12.46 -16.25
N LEU A 28 -55.77 -12.81 -17.26
CA LEU A 28 -54.31 -12.93 -17.14
C LEU A 28 -53.65 -11.57 -16.82
N GLN A 29 -54.13 -10.48 -17.41
CA GLN A 29 -53.63 -9.14 -17.09
C GLN A 29 -53.97 -8.72 -15.65
N GLN A 30 -55.17 -9.04 -15.16
CA GLN A 30 -55.55 -8.79 -13.77
C GLN A 30 -54.69 -9.60 -12.78
N LEU A 31 -54.56 -10.91 -13.00
CA LEU A 31 -53.69 -11.76 -12.16
C LEU A 31 -52.24 -11.28 -12.15
N LEU A 32 -51.71 -10.88 -13.30
CA LEU A 32 -50.33 -10.40 -13.40
C LEU A 32 -50.14 -9.03 -12.73
N ALA A 33 -51.17 -8.19 -12.70
CA ALA A 33 -51.16 -6.93 -11.94
C ALA A 33 -51.18 -7.18 -10.43
N GLU A 34 -52.01 -8.10 -9.95
CA GLU A 34 -52.10 -8.49 -8.54
C GLU A 34 -50.79 -9.11 -8.05
N MET A 35 -50.20 -10.03 -8.82
CA MET A 35 -48.91 -10.63 -8.49
C MET A 35 -47.79 -9.58 -8.42
N LYS A 36 -47.77 -8.61 -9.35
CA LYS A 36 -46.79 -7.51 -9.31
C LYS A 36 -46.98 -6.62 -8.10
N ALA A 37 -48.23 -6.28 -7.76
CA ALA A 37 -48.52 -5.45 -6.60
C ALA A 37 -48.13 -6.14 -5.29
N GLY A 38 -48.43 -7.45 -5.15
CA GLY A 38 -48.03 -8.25 -4.01
C GLY A 38 -46.51 -8.31 -3.84
N LEU A 39 -45.79 -8.65 -4.92
CA LEU A 39 -44.32 -8.73 -4.89
C LEU A 39 -43.68 -7.37 -4.57
N GLN A 40 -44.22 -6.27 -5.11
CA GLN A 40 -43.73 -4.92 -4.80
C GLN A 40 -43.97 -4.54 -3.34
N ALA A 41 -45.10 -4.94 -2.75
CA ALA A 41 -45.40 -4.68 -1.35
C ALA A 41 -44.45 -5.43 -0.41
N GLU A 42 -44.21 -6.72 -0.66
CA GLU A 42 -43.26 -7.54 0.12
C GLU A 42 -41.84 -7.00 0.01
N MET A 43 -41.38 -6.66 -1.21
CA MET A 43 -40.04 -6.15 -1.41
C MET A 43 -39.83 -4.78 -0.73
N LYS A 44 -40.88 -3.94 -0.70
CA LYS A 44 -40.86 -2.65 0.01
C LYS A 44 -40.86 -2.81 1.53
N ALA A 45 -41.61 -3.79 2.05
CA ALA A 45 -41.63 -4.11 3.47
C ALA A 45 -40.25 -4.66 3.92
N GLY A 46 -39.69 -5.62 3.20
CA GLY A 46 -38.37 -6.17 3.50
C GLY A 46 -37.25 -5.11 3.42
N LEU A 47 -37.32 -4.20 2.44
CA LEU A 47 -36.38 -3.07 2.36
C LEU A 47 -36.52 -2.11 3.54
N ALA A 48 -37.73 -1.89 4.05
CA ALA A 48 -37.97 -1.04 5.21
C ALA A 48 -37.42 -1.66 6.50
N GLU A 49 -37.63 -2.97 6.70
CA GLU A 49 -37.07 -3.71 7.83
C GLU A 49 -35.53 -3.73 7.80
N MET A 50 -34.94 -4.00 6.63
CA MET A 50 -33.49 -3.98 6.48
C MET A 50 -32.89 -2.60 6.76
N LYS A 51 -33.56 -1.52 6.30
CA LYS A 51 -33.15 -0.14 6.61
C LYS A 51 -33.26 0.17 8.10
N ALA A 52 -34.32 -0.28 8.76
CA ALA A 52 -34.50 -0.08 10.18
C ALA A 52 -33.44 -0.82 11.00
N GLY A 53 -33.12 -2.07 10.62
CA GLY A 53 -32.06 -2.86 11.24
C GLY A 53 -30.69 -2.19 11.10
N LEU A 54 -30.33 -1.77 9.88
CA LEU A 54 -29.07 -1.08 9.62
C LEU A 54 -28.96 0.25 10.38
N GLN A 55 -30.06 1.01 10.50
CA GLN A 55 -30.09 2.24 11.28
C GLN A 55 -29.96 1.99 12.78
N ALA A 56 -30.54 0.91 13.30
CA ALA A 56 -30.40 0.53 14.71
C ALA A 56 -28.95 0.13 15.03
N GLU A 57 -28.34 -0.69 14.16
CA GLU A 57 -26.94 -1.12 14.30
C GLU A 57 -25.98 0.07 14.23
N LEU A 58 -26.20 1.01 13.29
CA LEU A 58 -25.40 2.23 13.19
C LEU A 58 -25.51 3.10 14.46
N ARG A 59 -26.70 3.22 15.04
CA ARG A 59 -26.90 3.97 16.30
C ARG A 59 -26.19 3.30 17.47
N GLN A 60 -26.20 1.98 17.53
CA GLN A 60 -25.48 1.22 18.55
C GLN A 60 -23.97 1.44 18.42
N GLN A 61 -23.40 1.27 17.22
CA GLN A 61 -21.99 1.51 16.96
C GLN A 61 -21.55 2.94 17.30
N GLN A 62 -22.39 3.95 17.00
CA GLN A 62 -22.14 5.33 17.39
C GLN A 62 -22.18 5.53 18.91
N GLY A 63 -23.04 4.79 19.63
CA GLY A 63 -23.10 4.79 21.08
C GLY A 63 -21.83 4.22 21.71
N ASP A 64 -21.41 3.04 21.23
CA ASP A 64 -20.21 2.35 21.70
C ASP A 64 -18.95 3.19 21.45
N LEU A 65 -18.81 3.74 20.23
CA LEU A 65 -17.69 4.63 19.89
C LEU A 65 -17.64 5.89 20.77
N ARG A 66 -18.79 6.47 21.11
CA ARG A 66 -18.85 7.62 22.02
C ARG A 66 -18.43 7.26 23.45
N ALA A 67 -18.77 6.04 23.91
CA ALA A 67 -18.32 5.55 25.21
C ALA A 67 -16.80 5.35 25.23
N ASP A 68 -16.25 4.73 24.19
CA ASP A 68 -14.80 4.51 24.06
C ASP A 68 -14.02 5.83 24.02
N VAL A 69 -14.51 6.82 23.26
CA VAL A 69 -13.88 8.15 23.20
C VAL A 69 -13.88 8.84 24.58
N ARG A 70 -14.96 8.70 25.36
CA ARG A 70 -15.01 9.24 26.73
C ARG A 70 -13.99 8.54 27.63
N GLN A 71 -13.90 7.22 27.56
CA GLN A 71 -12.94 6.46 28.35
C GLN A 71 -11.50 6.83 28.00
N LEU A 72 -11.19 7.02 26.71
CA LEU A 72 -9.88 7.48 26.25
C LEU A 72 -9.57 8.90 26.75
N ALA A 73 -10.55 9.81 26.73
CA ALA A 73 -10.38 11.16 27.26
C ALA A 73 -10.08 11.16 28.76
N GLU A 74 -10.77 10.33 29.55
CA GLU A 74 -10.50 10.16 30.98
C GLU A 74 -9.08 9.62 31.25
N ARG A 75 -8.62 8.66 30.44
CA ARG A 75 -7.25 8.14 30.53
C ARG A 75 -6.20 9.20 30.19
N LEU A 76 -6.46 10.03 29.18
CA LEU A 76 -5.59 11.16 28.82
C LEU A 76 -5.46 12.17 29.96
N VAL A 77 -6.57 12.59 30.56
CA VAL A 77 -6.56 13.50 31.73
C VAL A 77 -5.78 12.89 32.90
N THR A 78 -5.99 11.60 33.16
CA THR A 78 -5.26 10.89 34.22
C THR A 78 -3.76 10.84 33.94
N MET A 79 -3.38 10.59 32.68
CA MET A 79 -1.98 10.56 32.25
C MET A 79 -1.33 11.95 32.33
N GLU A 80 -2.04 13.02 31.96
CA GLU A 80 -1.56 14.41 32.11
C GLU A 80 -1.33 14.80 33.57
N GLN A 81 -2.21 14.35 34.48
CA GLN A 81 -2.04 14.56 35.92
C GLN A 81 -0.82 13.80 36.46
N GLN A 82 -0.59 12.57 36.01
CA GLN A 82 0.61 11.81 36.34
C GLN A 82 1.88 12.48 35.80
N LEU A 83 1.87 12.93 34.54
CA LEU A 83 3.00 13.62 33.91
C LEU A 83 3.33 14.93 34.63
N SER A 84 2.31 15.70 35.01
CA SER A 84 2.46 16.95 35.77
C SER A 84 3.04 16.72 37.17
N SER A 85 2.72 15.59 37.82
CA SER A 85 3.28 15.23 39.12
C SER A 85 4.77 14.87 39.03
N VAL A 86 5.18 14.19 37.96
CA VAL A 86 6.60 13.90 37.66
C VAL A 86 7.36 15.17 37.31
N LEU A 87 6.75 16.07 36.53
CA LEU A 87 7.39 17.33 36.14
C LEU A 87 7.63 18.25 37.35
N ARG A 88 6.72 18.27 38.35
CA ARG A 88 6.93 19.00 39.61
C ARG A 88 8.03 18.40 40.49
N ALA A 89 8.31 17.10 40.38
CA ALA A 89 9.45 16.47 41.06
C ALA A 89 10.80 16.80 40.40
N ALA A 90 10.81 17.20 39.12
CA ALA A 90 12.03 17.50 38.35
C ALA A 90 12.53 18.96 38.49
N VAL A 91 11.75 19.88 39.08
CA VAL A 91 12.10 21.32 39.19
C VAL A 91 13.14 21.61 40.30
N ALA A 92 13.64 20.60 41.03
CA ALA A 92 14.66 20.78 42.06
C ALA A 92 16.12 20.64 41.56
N ALA A 93 16.38 20.66 40.25
CA ALA A 93 17.74 20.60 39.70
C ALA A 93 17.99 21.73 38.67
N PRO A 94 19.11 22.47 38.75
CA PRO A 94 19.42 23.52 37.79
C PRO A 94 20.01 22.93 36.51
N VAL A 95 19.57 23.44 35.35
CA VAL A 95 20.04 23.04 34.01
C VAL A 95 20.89 24.16 33.39
N PRO A 96 22.07 23.85 32.84
CA PRO A 96 22.63 24.60 31.73
C PRO A 96 22.75 23.71 30.48
N GLY A 97 22.32 24.23 29.32
CA GLY A 97 22.67 23.67 28.01
C GLY A 97 21.53 23.75 26.98
N ALA A 98 21.79 24.45 25.88
CA ALA A 98 20.93 24.52 24.69
C ALA A 98 20.62 23.12 24.12
N PRO A 99 19.47 22.93 23.42
CA PRO A 99 19.10 21.61 22.93
C PRO A 99 20.06 21.17 21.82
N THR A 100 20.79 20.10 22.07
CA THR A 100 21.47 19.33 21.04
C THR A 100 20.43 18.53 20.24
N ALA A 101 20.81 18.11 19.02
CA ALA A 101 20.01 17.30 18.09
C ALA A 101 19.52 15.93 18.63
N ASP A 102 19.70 15.65 19.92
CA ASP A 102 19.23 14.44 20.61
C ASP A 102 17.72 14.42 20.85
N ALA A 103 17.04 15.56 20.83
CA ALA A 103 15.59 15.63 21.09
C ALA A 103 14.75 14.99 19.96
N ALA A 104 15.17 15.07 18.70
CA ALA A 104 14.46 14.48 17.56
C ALA A 104 14.51 12.94 17.57
N ASN A 105 15.59 12.35 18.10
CA ASN A 105 15.75 10.91 18.25
C ASN A 105 14.87 10.33 19.39
N SER A 106 14.39 11.16 20.32
CA SER A 106 13.59 10.72 21.47
C SER A 106 12.17 10.24 21.14
N ARG A 107 11.65 10.56 19.94
CA ARG A 107 10.32 10.12 19.47
C ARG A 107 10.34 8.73 18.82
N ILE A 108 11.50 8.23 18.43
CA ILE A 108 11.65 6.94 17.76
C ILE A 108 11.84 5.86 18.81
N GLN A 109 10.80 5.08 19.07
CA GLN A 109 10.87 4.03 20.08
C GLN A 109 11.56 2.76 19.58
N THR A 110 11.56 2.51 18.26
CA THR A 110 12.12 1.29 17.68
C THR A 110 12.57 1.55 16.25
N LEU A 111 13.79 1.12 15.93
CA LEU A 111 14.37 1.20 14.60
C LEU A 111 14.79 -0.19 14.13
N PHE A 112 14.26 -0.64 12.99
CA PHE A 112 14.50 -1.99 12.45
C PHE A 112 15.66 -2.06 11.46
N VAL A 113 16.02 -0.95 10.81
CA VAL A 113 17.18 -0.87 9.93
C VAL A 113 18.33 -0.23 10.72
N PRO A 114 19.31 -0.99 11.23
CA PRO A 114 20.22 -0.50 12.27
C PRO A 114 21.07 0.71 11.85
N ARG A 115 21.37 0.84 10.55
CA ARG A 115 22.19 1.95 10.02
C ARG A 115 21.39 3.13 9.48
N ALA A 116 20.07 3.11 9.61
CA ALA A 116 19.24 4.22 9.23
C ALA A 116 19.36 5.38 10.23
N LYS A 117 19.34 6.60 9.73
CA LYS A 117 19.09 7.80 10.54
C LYS A 117 17.79 8.42 10.07
N ILE A 118 16.82 8.53 10.97
CA ILE A 118 15.52 9.08 10.64
C ILE A 118 15.52 10.57 10.97
N ASP A 119 14.99 11.35 10.05
CA ASP A 119 14.55 12.72 10.28
C ASP A 119 13.01 12.71 10.29
N VAL A 120 12.44 12.69 11.50
CA VAL A 120 10.99 12.54 11.71
C VAL A 120 10.24 13.81 11.30
N ASP A 121 10.87 14.97 11.41
CA ASP A 121 10.21 16.24 11.11
C ASP A 121 10.14 16.46 9.58
N ASP A 122 11.16 16.00 8.84
CA ASP A 122 11.19 16.08 7.37
C ASP A 122 10.66 14.83 6.66
N ASN A 123 10.16 13.82 7.39
CA ASN A 123 9.69 12.54 6.86
C ASN A 123 10.71 11.85 5.95
N ASN A 124 11.96 11.85 6.40
CA ASN A 124 13.10 11.38 5.61
C ASN A 124 13.91 10.34 6.37
N VAL A 125 14.56 9.45 5.61
CA VAL A 125 15.55 8.52 6.14
C VAL A 125 16.87 8.68 5.39
N VAL A 126 17.96 8.73 6.14
CA VAL A 126 19.32 8.68 5.63
C VAL A 126 19.84 7.25 5.75
N LEU A 127 20.19 6.64 4.62
CA LEU A 127 20.76 5.29 4.55
C LEU A 127 22.19 5.33 4.00
N PRO A 128 23.04 4.37 4.39
CA PRO A 128 24.28 4.08 3.66
C PRO A 128 23.97 3.79 2.19
N LEU A 129 24.76 4.35 1.29
CA LEU A 129 24.64 4.10 -0.14
C LEU A 129 25.82 3.24 -0.61
N CYS A 130 25.51 2.15 -1.29
CA CYS A 130 26.48 1.27 -1.89
C CYS A 130 26.67 1.59 -3.38
N LYS A 131 27.83 1.23 -3.92
CA LYS A 131 28.12 1.26 -5.36
C LYS A 131 28.25 -0.15 -5.90
N GLY A 132 27.54 -0.43 -6.99
CA GLY A 132 27.49 -1.72 -7.67
C GLY A 132 27.89 -1.59 -9.13
N ARG A 133 28.06 -2.73 -9.79
CA ARG A 133 28.39 -2.82 -11.22
C ARG A 133 27.22 -3.45 -11.95
N LEU A 134 26.92 -2.96 -13.15
CA LEU A 134 26.04 -3.68 -14.07
C LEU A 134 26.85 -4.70 -14.87
N ARG A 135 26.44 -5.97 -14.85
CA ARG A 135 27.11 -7.04 -15.58
C ARG A 135 27.23 -6.70 -17.07
N GLY A 136 28.42 -6.92 -17.63
CA GLY A 136 28.71 -6.64 -19.04
C GLY A 136 28.87 -5.15 -19.38
N SER A 137 28.68 -4.24 -18.42
CA SER A 137 28.98 -2.82 -18.59
C SER A 137 30.31 -2.44 -17.95
N ARG A 138 31.07 -1.57 -18.63
CA ARG A 138 32.30 -0.98 -18.10
C ARG A 138 32.11 0.42 -17.52
N ASN A 139 30.99 1.07 -17.84
CA ASN A 139 30.77 2.48 -17.52
C ASN A 139 29.49 2.74 -16.70
N THR A 140 28.78 1.69 -16.30
CA THR A 140 27.53 1.82 -15.53
C THR A 140 27.76 1.45 -14.08
N THR A 141 27.60 2.41 -13.19
CA THR A 141 27.60 2.19 -11.74
C THR A 141 26.17 2.22 -11.23
N ILE A 142 25.80 1.20 -10.46
CA ILE A 142 24.49 1.12 -9.80
C ILE A 142 24.63 1.71 -8.41
N LEU A 143 23.75 2.64 -8.05
CA LEU A 143 23.60 3.12 -6.68
C LEU A 143 22.47 2.35 -6.04
N TYR A 144 22.75 1.63 -4.95
CA TYR A 144 21.76 0.79 -4.27
C TYR A 144 21.91 0.91 -2.75
N ILE A 145 20.83 0.62 -2.05
CA ILE A 145 20.80 0.48 -0.59
C ILE A 145 20.61 -1.00 -0.26
N VAL A 146 20.90 -1.42 0.97
CA VAL A 146 20.51 -2.75 1.47
C VAL A 146 19.71 -2.55 2.73
N ILE A 147 18.47 -3.02 2.73
CA ILE A 147 17.52 -2.79 3.84
C ILE A 147 17.14 -4.07 4.58
N ASP A 148 17.17 -5.22 3.92
CA ASP A 148 16.93 -6.53 4.53
C ASP A 148 17.94 -7.58 4.04
N ALA A 149 18.21 -8.57 4.88
CA ALA A 149 19.02 -9.74 4.55
C ALA A 149 18.43 -11.03 5.14
N SER A 150 18.53 -12.11 4.37
CA SER A 150 18.00 -13.43 4.74
C SER A 150 18.79 -14.20 5.82
N THR A 151 20.00 -13.76 6.17
CA THR A 151 20.82 -14.41 7.20
C THR A 151 21.37 -13.40 8.19
N ALA A 152 21.58 -13.83 9.44
CA ALA A 152 22.09 -12.95 10.50
C ALA A 152 23.47 -12.37 10.16
N ALA A 153 24.37 -13.19 9.61
CA ALA A 153 25.71 -12.75 9.20
C ALA A 153 25.66 -11.68 8.10
N ALA A 154 24.76 -11.83 7.11
CA ALA A 154 24.57 -10.82 6.08
C ALA A 154 23.92 -9.55 6.65
N ALA A 155 22.89 -9.69 7.50
CA ALA A 155 22.24 -8.56 8.16
C ALA A 155 23.25 -7.71 8.95
N GLU A 156 24.13 -8.35 9.72
CA GLU A 156 25.21 -7.69 10.45
C GLU A 156 26.23 -7.01 9.54
N ALA A 157 26.72 -7.72 8.52
CA ALA A 157 27.72 -7.20 7.58
C ALA A 157 27.23 -5.94 6.84
N TRP A 158 25.98 -5.97 6.37
CA TRP A 158 25.37 -4.86 5.64
C TRP A 158 24.75 -3.79 6.54
N GLY A 159 24.50 -4.10 7.82
CA GLY A 159 23.73 -3.25 8.71
C GLY A 159 22.26 -3.14 8.30
N ALA A 160 21.71 -4.26 7.81
CA ALA A 160 20.34 -4.43 7.33
C ALA A 160 19.47 -5.12 8.38
N ASN A 161 18.16 -5.10 8.19
CA ASN A 161 17.22 -5.87 9.00
C ASN A 161 17.38 -7.38 8.71
N LEU A 162 17.25 -8.21 9.75
CA LEU A 162 17.24 -9.67 9.60
C LEU A 162 15.84 -10.12 9.17
N ALA A 163 15.72 -10.66 7.96
CA ALA A 163 14.48 -11.18 7.39
C ALA A 163 14.68 -12.61 6.85
N PRO A 164 14.77 -13.63 7.71
CA PRO A 164 15.01 -15.02 7.31
C PRO A 164 14.07 -15.54 6.22
N PRO A 165 12.76 -15.19 6.20
CA PRO A 165 11.87 -15.66 5.15
C PRO A 165 12.25 -15.23 3.73
N LEU A 166 13.06 -14.17 3.54
CA LEU A 166 13.57 -13.77 2.23
C LEU A 166 14.38 -14.87 1.53
N ALA A 167 14.93 -15.83 2.27
CA ALA A 167 15.62 -16.98 1.69
C ALA A 167 14.74 -17.76 0.69
N ALA A 168 13.42 -17.78 0.90
CA ALA A 168 12.47 -18.43 -0.01
C ALA A 168 12.48 -17.81 -1.41
N ALA A 169 12.79 -16.52 -1.55
CA ALA A 169 12.83 -15.84 -2.84
C ALA A 169 14.01 -16.28 -3.73
N ALA A 170 15.07 -16.88 -3.16
CA ALA A 170 16.30 -17.24 -3.89
C ALA A 170 16.04 -18.18 -5.09
N ALA A 171 15.09 -19.12 -4.94
CA ALA A 171 14.74 -20.09 -5.97
C ALA A 171 13.59 -19.63 -6.87
N SER A 172 13.09 -18.41 -6.69
CA SER A 172 11.95 -17.86 -7.42
C SER A 172 12.39 -16.89 -8.51
N ARG A 173 11.46 -16.52 -9.40
CA ARG A 173 11.67 -15.43 -10.37
C ARG A 173 11.67 -14.04 -9.73
N ALA A 174 11.42 -13.95 -8.42
CA ALA A 174 11.43 -12.70 -7.69
C ALA A 174 12.83 -12.20 -7.38
N ALA A 175 13.85 -13.06 -7.38
CA ALA A 175 15.22 -12.64 -7.15
C ALA A 175 16.00 -12.53 -8.47
N GLN A 176 16.79 -11.47 -8.61
CA GLN A 176 17.82 -11.39 -9.65
C GLN A 176 19.12 -12.02 -9.15
N ASN A 177 19.90 -12.59 -10.08
CA ASN A 177 21.23 -13.09 -9.76
C ASN A 177 22.21 -11.92 -9.60
N ALA A 178 22.93 -11.91 -8.48
CA ALA A 178 24.04 -11.00 -8.23
C ALA A 178 25.32 -11.78 -7.88
N SER A 179 26.47 -11.19 -8.21
CA SER A 179 27.79 -11.74 -7.94
C SER A 179 28.61 -10.80 -7.07
N ALA A 180 29.52 -11.36 -6.29
CA ALA A 180 30.52 -10.62 -5.54
C ALA A 180 31.90 -11.25 -5.73
N ALA A 181 32.93 -10.42 -5.87
CA ALA A 181 34.31 -10.88 -5.93
C ALA A 181 34.89 -10.96 -4.50
N GLY A 182 35.48 -12.11 -4.14
CA GLY A 182 36.27 -12.24 -2.91
C GLY A 182 35.50 -12.38 -1.60
N GLY A 183 34.22 -12.78 -1.63
CA GLY A 183 33.36 -12.92 -0.45
C GLY A 183 32.19 -11.93 -0.46
N MET A 184 31.40 -11.87 0.62
CA MET A 184 30.28 -10.94 0.71
C MET A 184 30.80 -9.52 0.99
N PRO A 185 30.61 -8.56 0.07
CA PRO A 185 31.10 -7.21 0.26
C PRO A 185 30.20 -6.47 1.25
N THR A 186 30.61 -5.27 1.63
CA THR A 186 29.74 -4.27 2.29
C THR A 186 29.80 -2.99 1.48
N CYS A 187 28.91 -2.02 1.71
CA CYS A 187 28.95 -0.73 1.00
C CYS A 187 30.35 -0.04 1.04
N ALA A 188 31.16 -0.32 2.07
CA ALA A 188 32.49 0.27 2.23
C ALA A 188 33.64 -0.57 1.64
N GLY A 189 33.41 -1.86 1.34
CA GLY A 189 34.46 -2.86 1.09
C GLY A 189 34.37 -3.63 -0.23
N GLY A 190 33.34 -3.42 -1.05
CA GLY A 190 33.27 -4.04 -2.37
C GLY A 190 31.94 -3.80 -3.10
N ASN A 191 31.89 -4.18 -4.37
CA ASN A 191 30.74 -3.91 -5.24
C ASN A 191 30.03 -5.22 -5.57
N LEU A 192 28.71 -5.25 -5.39
CA LEU A 192 27.86 -6.26 -6.02
C LEU A 192 27.82 -6.00 -7.52
N GLU A 193 27.84 -7.07 -8.30
CA GLU A 193 27.57 -7.04 -9.73
C GLU A 193 26.16 -7.60 -9.99
N PHE A 194 25.29 -6.77 -10.55
CA PHE A 194 23.88 -7.10 -10.81
C PHE A 194 23.67 -7.49 -12.27
N ALA A 195 22.75 -8.42 -12.52
CA ALA A 195 22.40 -8.85 -13.88
C ALA A 195 21.65 -7.76 -14.66
N ALA A 196 20.86 -6.92 -13.98
CA ALA A 196 20.04 -5.89 -14.60
C ALA A 196 19.85 -4.70 -13.64
N THR A 197 19.25 -3.61 -14.14
CA THR A 197 18.95 -2.41 -13.35
C THR A 197 17.60 -1.80 -13.77
N VAL A 198 17.23 -0.68 -13.16
CA VAL A 198 16.06 0.12 -13.52
C VAL A 198 16.44 1.13 -14.60
N ASP A 199 15.56 1.30 -15.59
CA ASP A 199 15.54 2.47 -16.44
C ASP A 199 14.82 3.61 -15.71
N PHE A 200 15.62 4.48 -15.10
CA PHE A 200 15.13 5.66 -14.38
C PHE A 200 14.66 6.79 -15.30
N ALA A 201 14.87 6.68 -16.61
CA ALA A 201 14.45 7.65 -17.61
C ALA A 201 13.24 7.18 -18.44
N ALA A 202 12.68 6.00 -18.14
CA ALA A 202 11.61 5.36 -18.91
C ALA A 202 10.32 6.21 -19.04
N GLY A 203 10.09 7.16 -18.14
CA GLY A 203 8.95 8.06 -18.20
C GLY A 203 8.77 8.91 -16.94
N ASN A 204 7.82 9.83 -17.01
CA ASN A 204 7.40 10.64 -15.88
C ASN A 204 6.25 9.97 -15.15
N ARG A 205 6.34 9.93 -13.82
CA ARG A 205 5.23 9.53 -12.98
C ARG A 205 4.05 10.49 -13.16
N SER A 206 2.85 9.97 -13.32
CA SER A 206 1.62 10.74 -13.29
C SER A 206 0.49 9.95 -12.63
N VAL A 207 -0.37 10.65 -11.88
CA VAL A 207 -1.59 10.09 -11.31
C VAL A 207 -2.67 11.16 -11.42
N THR A 208 -3.73 10.89 -12.18
CA THR A 208 -4.86 11.79 -12.34
C THR A 208 -6.04 11.27 -11.51
N PRO A 209 -6.58 12.05 -10.57
CA PRO A 209 -7.73 11.65 -9.78
C PRO A 209 -8.90 11.20 -10.67
N GLY A 210 -9.59 10.12 -10.29
CA GLY A 210 -10.89 9.76 -10.83
C GLY A 210 -12.02 10.57 -10.20
N PRO A 211 -13.30 10.30 -10.55
CA PRO A 211 -14.46 10.98 -9.98
C PRO A 211 -14.49 10.95 -8.44
N THR A 212 -14.05 9.83 -7.86
CA THR A 212 -13.92 9.60 -6.41
C THR A 212 -12.46 9.64 -5.94
N ALA A 213 -11.55 10.22 -6.73
CA ALA A 213 -10.09 10.14 -6.64
C ALA A 213 -9.51 8.74 -6.88
N PHE A 214 -9.97 7.73 -6.13
CA PHE A 214 -9.64 6.33 -6.36
C PHE A 214 -10.85 5.55 -6.89
N PRO A 215 -10.69 4.70 -7.93
CA PRO A 215 -9.47 4.52 -8.71
C PRO A 215 -9.13 5.80 -9.52
N PRO A 216 -7.84 6.05 -9.82
CA PRO A 216 -7.45 7.16 -10.68
C PRO A 216 -8.00 6.98 -12.10
N SER A 217 -8.28 8.09 -12.79
CA SER A 217 -8.75 8.09 -14.18
C SER A 217 -7.64 7.75 -15.17
N SER A 218 -6.41 8.13 -14.85
CA SER A 218 -5.20 7.74 -15.57
C SER A 218 -4.00 7.74 -14.63
N PHE A 219 -3.02 6.88 -14.93
CA PHE A 219 -1.76 6.84 -14.21
C PHE A 219 -0.63 6.34 -15.11
N SER A 220 0.58 6.79 -14.83
CA SER A 220 1.81 6.22 -15.40
C SER A 220 2.81 6.02 -14.28
N PRO A 221 3.40 4.82 -14.14
CA PRO A 221 4.64 4.68 -13.37
C PRO A 221 5.75 5.51 -14.05
N GLY A 222 6.69 6.01 -13.27
CA GLY A 222 7.88 6.69 -13.80
C GLY A 222 8.96 5.68 -14.18
N PRO A 223 9.99 5.48 -13.34
CA PRO A 223 11.03 4.48 -13.56
C PRO A 223 10.48 3.06 -13.76
N LYS A 224 11.12 2.28 -14.63
CA LYS A 224 10.72 0.90 -14.94
C LYS A 224 11.91 -0.04 -14.96
N ALA A 225 11.75 -1.22 -14.39
CA ALA A 225 12.72 -2.30 -14.42
C ALA A 225 13.10 -2.69 -15.86
N LEU A 226 14.40 -2.83 -16.13
CA LEU A 226 14.87 -3.53 -17.33
C LEU A 226 14.66 -5.04 -17.16
N PRO A 227 14.62 -5.81 -18.26
CA PRO A 227 14.50 -7.26 -18.20
C PRO A 227 15.53 -7.89 -17.25
N GLY A 228 15.04 -8.69 -16.30
CA GLY A 228 15.86 -9.38 -15.30
C GLY A 228 16.12 -8.61 -14.01
N TYR A 229 15.69 -7.35 -13.89
CA TYR A 229 15.87 -6.60 -12.64
C TYR A 229 14.88 -7.05 -11.56
N SER A 230 15.38 -7.10 -10.34
CA SER A 230 14.61 -7.17 -9.11
C SER A 230 15.38 -6.52 -7.97
N PRO A 231 14.77 -5.78 -7.04
CA PRO A 231 15.43 -5.36 -5.81
C PRO A 231 15.91 -6.55 -4.95
N LEU A 232 15.34 -7.74 -5.09
CA LEU A 232 15.83 -8.93 -4.38
C LEU A 232 17.03 -9.51 -5.10
N ALA A 233 18.20 -9.48 -4.50
CA ALA A 233 19.46 -9.96 -5.06
C ALA A 233 19.90 -11.27 -4.40
N ALA A 234 19.94 -12.36 -5.16
CA ALA A 234 20.51 -13.63 -4.74
C ALA A 234 22.03 -13.63 -4.99
N VAL A 235 22.82 -13.71 -3.92
CA VAL A 235 24.29 -13.66 -3.98
C VAL A 235 24.90 -14.55 -2.90
N GLY A 236 25.83 -15.43 -3.25
CA GLY A 236 26.59 -16.22 -2.28
C GLY A 236 25.75 -17.05 -1.30
N GLY A 237 24.59 -17.55 -1.74
CA GLY A 237 23.66 -18.31 -0.90
C GLY A 237 22.75 -17.48 0.00
N VAL A 238 22.79 -16.15 -0.09
CA VAL A 238 21.86 -15.25 0.62
C VAL A 238 21.00 -14.47 -0.37
N VAL A 239 19.82 -14.05 0.09
CA VAL A 239 19.01 -13.00 -0.53
C VAL A 239 19.17 -11.70 0.25
N LEU A 240 19.47 -10.62 -0.47
CA LEU A 240 19.46 -9.24 0.02
C LEU A 240 18.29 -8.50 -0.62
N ASN A 241 17.59 -7.66 0.15
CA ASN A 241 16.72 -6.63 -0.42
C ASN A 241 17.60 -5.41 -0.71
N ALA A 242 18.03 -5.30 -1.96
CA ALA A 242 19.03 -4.37 -2.47
C ALA A 242 18.49 -3.47 -3.59
N PRO A 243 17.47 -2.63 -3.33
CA PRO A 243 16.82 -1.84 -4.36
C PRO A 243 17.77 -0.79 -4.94
N HIS A 244 17.68 -0.60 -6.26
CA HIS A 244 18.46 0.40 -6.95
C HIS A 244 17.79 1.76 -6.76
N VAL A 245 18.57 2.75 -6.33
CA VAL A 245 18.08 4.12 -6.09
C VAL A 245 18.62 5.11 -7.10
N GLY A 246 19.60 4.71 -7.93
CA GLY A 246 20.07 5.51 -9.06
C GLY A 246 21.12 4.80 -9.90
N VAL A 247 21.45 5.42 -11.04
CA VAL A 247 22.49 4.93 -11.96
C VAL A 247 23.42 6.07 -12.34
N LEU A 248 24.72 5.79 -12.32
CA LEU A 248 25.75 6.65 -12.90
C LEU A 248 26.23 6.07 -14.24
N GLN A 249 26.49 6.94 -15.21
CA GLN A 249 27.32 6.64 -16.38
C GLN A 249 28.63 7.41 -16.24
N GLY A 250 29.73 6.69 -16.02
CA GLY A 250 30.95 7.29 -15.46
C GLY A 250 30.62 7.90 -14.09
N ASP A 251 30.90 9.20 -13.93
CA ASP A 251 30.59 9.96 -12.71
C ASP A 251 29.26 10.74 -12.79
N LYS A 252 28.57 10.70 -13.94
CA LYS A 252 27.33 11.46 -14.15
C LYS A 252 26.12 10.64 -13.71
N LEU A 253 25.30 11.20 -12.82
CA LEU A 253 23.97 10.66 -12.51
C LEU A 253 23.06 10.79 -13.72
N VAL A 254 22.54 9.66 -14.19
CA VAL A 254 21.63 9.59 -15.35
C VAL A 254 20.18 9.33 -14.94
N GLY A 255 19.93 8.96 -13.68
CA GLY A 255 18.59 8.87 -13.12
C GLY A 255 18.58 8.31 -11.71
N GLN A 256 17.45 8.51 -11.02
CA GLN A 256 17.24 8.10 -9.62
C GLN A 256 15.80 7.66 -9.37
N ALA A 257 15.59 6.90 -8.30
CA ALA A 257 14.26 6.50 -7.86
C ALA A 257 13.47 7.73 -7.35
N GLY A 258 12.14 7.70 -7.51
CA GLY A 258 11.27 8.84 -7.17
C GLY A 258 11.28 9.22 -5.69
N ARG A 259 11.58 8.27 -4.80
CA ARG A 259 11.73 8.51 -3.36
C ARG A 259 13.06 9.16 -2.96
N VAL A 260 14.04 9.27 -3.86
CA VAL A 260 15.31 9.94 -3.56
C VAL A 260 15.11 11.45 -3.47
N VAL A 261 15.35 11.99 -2.28
CA VAL A 261 15.36 13.44 -2.04
C VAL A 261 16.70 14.02 -2.48
N ARG A 262 17.81 13.40 -2.04
CA ARG A 262 19.17 13.78 -2.44
C ARG A 262 20.19 12.68 -2.17
N PHE A 263 21.28 12.73 -2.91
CA PHE A 263 22.52 12.03 -2.58
C PHE A 263 23.49 12.97 -1.87
N ASN A 264 24.34 12.43 -1.00
CA ASN A 264 25.47 13.21 -0.51
C ASN A 264 26.60 13.27 -1.56
N GLN A 265 27.51 14.22 -1.38
CA GLN A 265 28.73 14.27 -2.20
C GLN A 265 29.51 12.96 -2.04
N GLY A 266 29.93 12.39 -3.18
CA GLY A 266 30.68 11.14 -3.21
C GLY A 266 29.83 9.86 -3.21
N TYR A 267 28.50 9.97 -3.10
CA TYR A 267 27.55 8.84 -3.16
C TYR A 267 27.83 7.76 -2.11
N THR A 268 27.95 8.16 -0.84
CA THR A 268 28.11 7.25 0.31
C THR A 268 26.87 7.19 1.20
N LYS A 269 25.92 8.10 1.00
CA LYS A 269 24.61 8.15 1.66
C LYS A 269 23.53 8.66 0.71
N VAL A 270 22.31 8.24 0.96
CA VAL A 270 21.11 8.73 0.27
C VAL A 270 20.07 9.15 1.30
N VAL A 271 19.35 10.23 0.99
CA VAL A 271 18.17 10.67 1.73
C VAL A 271 16.94 10.28 0.93
N LEU A 272 16.04 9.52 1.56
CA LEU A 272 14.82 9.01 0.95
C LEU A 272 13.60 9.52 1.71
N ALA A 273 12.54 9.87 0.99
CA ALA A 273 11.25 10.18 1.58
C ALA A 273 10.58 8.90 2.10
N THR A 274 10.08 8.94 3.33
CA THR A 274 9.34 7.83 3.94
C THR A 274 7.83 7.96 3.69
N THR A 275 7.08 6.93 4.09
CA THR A 275 5.62 6.95 4.08
C THR A 275 5.10 6.69 5.48
N HIS A 276 4.09 7.46 5.90
CA HIS A 276 3.44 7.28 7.19
C HIS A 276 2.37 6.21 7.10
N GLY A 277 2.24 5.46 8.19
CA GLY A 277 1.22 4.45 8.36
C GLY A 277 1.00 4.13 9.83
N TYR A 278 0.26 3.05 10.06
CA TYR A 278 -0.02 2.54 11.39
C TYR A 278 0.27 1.05 11.48
N ALA A 279 0.71 0.59 12.64
CA ALA A 279 0.81 -0.82 12.97
C ALA A 279 0.35 -1.00 14.42
N GLN A 280 -0.62 -1.90 14.66
CA GLN A 280 -1.14 -2.16 16.01
C GLN A 280 -1.54 -0.89 16.80
N GLY A 281 -2.17 0.08 16.13
CA GLY A 281 -2.59 1.35 16.75
C GLY A 281 -1.46 2.35 17.01
N ARG A 282 -0.23 2.07 16.57
CA ARG A 282 0.93 2.95 16.70
C ARG A 282 1.33 3.51 15.35
N GLU A 283 1.78 4.76 15.32
CA GLU A 283 2.34 5.35 14.11
C GLU A 283 3.64 4.64 13.73
N VAL A 284 3.80 4.40 12.44
CA VAL A 284 5.03 3.88 11.84
C VAL A 284 5.40 4.69 10.62
N ILE A 285 6.69 4.76 10.35
CA ILE A 285 7.23 5.19 9.06
C ILE A 285 7.83 3.98 8.36
N TYR A 286 7.55 3.85 7.07
CA TYR A 286 8.09 2.77 6.26
C TYR A 286 8.64 3.30 4.94
N LEU A 287 9.49 2.50 4.32
CA LEU A 287 10.10 2.80 3.03
C LEU A 287 9.49 1.92 1.95
N SER A 288 9.00 2.54 0.88
CA SER A 288 8.63 1.88 -0.37
C SER A 288 9.80 2.05 -1.34
N THR A 289 10.28 0.98 -1.97
CA THR A 289 11.43 1.06 -2.89
C THR A 289 11.12 0.63 -4.30
N ASP A 290 10.26 -0.37 -4.50
CA ASP A 290 9.84 -0.90 -5.80
C ASP A 290 8.42 -1.47 -5.66
N ALA A 291 7.69 -1.60 -6.77
CA ALA A 291 6.38 -2.26 -6.79
C ALA A 291 6.21 -3.14 -8.04
N SER A 292 5.53 -4.28 -7.89
CA SER A 292 5.22 -5.16 -9.03
C SER A 292 3.99 -4.72 -9.83
N ASP A 293 3.09 -3.99 -9.18
CA ASP A 293 1.87 -3.46 -9.78
C ASP A 293 2.10 -2.02 -10.26
N PRO A 294 1.69 -1.66 -11.49
CA PRO A 294 1.94 -0.34 -12.06
C PRO A 294 1.16 0.78 -11.36
N LEU A 295 -0.02 0.51 -10.81
CA LEU A 295 -0.77 1.50 -10.04
C LEU A 295 -0.10 1.73 -8.69
N ALA A 296 0.31 0.67 -8.00
CA ALA A 296 1.09 0.78 -6.77
C ALA A 296 2.40 1.54 -6.99
N ALA A 297 3.15 1.24 -8.06
CA ALA A 297 4.36 1.96 -8.44
C ALA A 297 4.11 3.47 -8.63
N ALA A 298 3.01 3.81 -9.31
CA ALA A 298 2.60 5.19 -9.51
C ALA A 298 2.17 5.86 -8.20
N LEU A 299 1.39 5.21 -7.34
CA LEU A 299 0.94 5.81 -6.07
C LEU A 299 2.08 5.99 -5.08
N GLU A 300 2.95 4.99 -4.95
CA GLU A 300 4.08 5.00 -4.02
C GLU A 300 5.32 5.73 -4.57
N ASN A 301 5.30 6.23 -5.82
CA ASN A 301 6.43 6.92 -6.46
C ASN A 301 7.73 6.10 -6.46
N VAL A 302 7.63 4.84 -6.87
CA VAL A 302 8.73 3.87 -6.91
C VAL A 302 8.86 3.24 -8.30
N PRO A 303 10.04 2.71 -8.66
CA PRO A 303 10.20 1.87 -9.85
C PRO A 303 9.17 0.74 -9.97
N LEU A 304 8.63 0.55 -11.18
CA LEU A 304 7.87 -0.63 -11.52
C LEU A 304 8.82 -1.81 -11.77
N ALA A 305 8.77 -2.82 -10.90
CA ALA A 305 9.59 -4.03 -10.94
C ALA A 305 8.69 -5.28 -10.93
N PRO A 306 8.13 -5.72 -12.08
CA PRO A 306 7.15 -6.81 -12.11
C PRO A 306 7.66 -8.13 -11.53
N ALA A 307 8.97 -8.39 -11.59
CA ALA A 307 9.59 -9.61 -11.08
C ALA A 307 9.28 -9.88 -9.60
N ILE A 308 9.23 -8.84 -8.74
CA ILE A 308 8.97 -9.02 -7.31
C ILE A 308 7.56 -9.53 -7.02
N GLY A 309 6.65 -9.47 -7.98
CA GLY A 309 5.31 -10.07 -7.86
C GLY A 309 5.35 -11.60 -7.77
N ALA A 310 6.47 -12.22 -8.14
CA ALA A 310 6.68 -13.67 -7.99
C ALA A 310 7.24 -14.05 -6.60
N THR A 311 7.29 -13.12 -5.64
CA THR A 311 7.82 -13.38 -4.30
C THR A 311 6.96 -14.43 -3.59
N PRO A 312 7.55 -15.53 -3.08
CA PRO A 312 6.79 -16.57 -2.42
C PRO A 312 6.03 -16.03 -1.19
N PRO A 313 4.83 -16.54 -0.87
CA PRO A 313 4.02 -16.02 0.24
C PRO A 313 4.74 -15.97 1.59
N ALA A 314 5.64 -16.91 1.86
CA ALA A 314 6.44 -16.93 3.09
C ALA A 314 7.34 -15.68 3.25
N ALA A 315 7.73 -15.04 2.15
CA ALA A 315 8.59 -13.86 2.12
C ALA A 315 7.80 -12.55 1.99
N LEU A 316 6.47 -12.58 2.16
CA LEU A 316 5.59 -11.41 2.09
C LEU A 316 5.13 -10.97 3.49
N ALA A 317 4.93 -9.66 3.65
CA ALA A 317 4.30 -9.04 4.80
C ALA A 317 3.04 -8.28 4.34
N GLY A 318 1.98 -8.33 5.15
CA GLY A 318 0.70 -7.69 4.81
C GLY A 318 0.71 -6.18 5.05
N LEU A 319 0.19 -5.42 4.10
CA LEU A 319 -0.09 -3.99 4.22
C LEU A 319 -1.48 -3.72 3.63
N VAL A 320 -2.33 -3.06 4.41
CA VAL A 320 -3.71 -2.75 4.07
C VAL A 320 -3.81 -1.27 3.72
N ALA A 321 -4.28 -0.98 2.50
CA ALA A 321 -4.59 0.35 2.05
C ALA A 321 -6.10 0.54 1.97
N PHE A 322 -6.61 1.63 2.56
CA PHE A 322 -7.99 2.04 2.39
C PHE A 322 -8.14 2.79 1.07
N THR A 323 -9.13 2.45 0.26
CA THR A 323 -9.34 3.11 -1.04
C THR A 323 -10.06 4.46 -0.90
N ASN A 324 -10.86 4.61 0.14
CA ASN A 324 -11.64 5.80 0.48
C ASN A 324 -11.26 6.35 1.88
N GLY A 325 -11.91 7.44 2.29
CA GLY A 325 -11.69 8.08 3.58
C GLY A 325 -11.97 9.58 3.54
N ALA A 326 -11.78 10.26 4.66
CA ALA A 326 -11.80 11.72 4.67
C ALA A 326 -10.59 12.25 3.88
N THR A 327 -10.75 13.43 3.28
CA THR A 327 -9.72 14.09 2.47
C THR A 327 -9.49 15.51 2.99
N GLY A 328 -8.47 16.18 2.46
CA GLY A 328 -8.05 17.52 2.83
C GLY A 328 -6.71 17.48 3.55
N ALA A 329 -5.72 18.23 3.06
CA ALA A 329 -4.37 18.26 3.63
C ALA A 329 -4.35 18.64 5.12
N GLU A 330 -5.23 19.57 5.53
CA GLU A 330 -5.39 20.02 6.91
C GLU A 330 -6.34 19.15 7.75
N ASN A 331 -6.99 18.15 7.15
CA ASN A 331 -7.92 17.29 7.85
C ASN A 331 -7.17 16.20 8.62
N MET A 332 -7.13 16.30 9.94
CA MET A 332 -6.47 15.31 10.81
C MET A 332 -7.07 13.89 10.68
N GLN A 333 -8.28 13.75 10.16
CA GLN A 333 -8.93 12.45 9.92
C GLN A 333 -8.73 11.94 8.49
N ARG A 334 -7.86 12.58 7.70
CA ARG A 334 -7.56 12.14 6.33
C ARG A 334 -7.09 10.69 6.30
N GLN A 335 -7.51 9.92 5.30
CA GLN A 335 -7.14 8.50 5.21
C GLN A 335 -7.29 7.98 3.78
N GLY A 336 -6.42 7.04 3.42
CA GLY A 336 -6.59 6.20 2.25
C GLY A 336 -6.07 6.80 0.94
N LEU A 337 -6.15 6.00 -0.12
CA LEU A 337 -5.63 6.29 -1.46
C LEU A 337 -6.34 7.48 -2.09
N ALA A 338 -7.65 7.66 -1.85
CA ALA A 338 -8.38 8.84 -2.31
C ALA A 338 -7.81 10.15 -1.73
N SER A 339 -7.46 10.17 -0.44
CA SER A 339 -6.76 11.30 0.18
C SER A 339 -5.36 11.45 -0.39
N ALA A 340 -4.59 10.37 -0.54
CA ALA A 340 -3.24 10.45 -1.09
C ALA A 340 -3.20 11.07 -2.50
N ILE A 341 -4.16 10.68 -3.35
CA ILE A 341 -4.29 11.19 -4.72
C ILE A 341 -4.71 12.66 -4.75
N LYS A 342 -5.66 13.08 -3.90
CA LYS A 342 -6.17 14.46 -3.88
C LYS A 342 -5.25 15.44 -3.16
N ASP A 343 -4.70 15.01 -2.03
CA ASP A 343 -3.98 15.87 -1.10
C ASP A 343 -2.46 15.82 -1.33
N GLY A 344 -1.96 14.83 -2.08
CA GLY A 344 -0.53 14.66 -2.34
C GLY A 344 0.28 14.17 -1.12
N LEU A 345 -0.40 13.55 -0.14
CA LEU A 345 0.17 13.12 1.14
C LEU A 345 0.15 11.58 1.31
N SER A 346 0.80 11.06 2.36
CA SER A 346 0.88 9.61 2.64
C SER A 346 -0.51 8.97 2.79
N PRO A 347 -0.79 7.78 2.24
CA PRO A 347 -2.10 7.12 2.35
C PRO A 347 -2.47 6.62 3.76
N LEU A 348 -1.52 6.65 4.70
CA LEU A 348 -1.69 6.20 6.09
C LEU A 348 -2.06 4.71 6.18
N ASN A 349 -1.39 3.89 5.39
CA ASN A 349 -1.65 2.45 5.31
C ASN A 349 -1.44 1.74 6.65
N VAL A 350 -2.11 0.60 6.83
CA VAL A 350 -2.00 -0.22 8.05
C VAL A 350 -1.16 -1.44 7.77
N LEU A 351 -0.04 -1.59 8.47
CA LEU A 351 0.82 -2.77 8.38
C LEU A 351 0.23 -3.88 9.25
N GLN A 352 -0.02 -5.04 8.63
CA GLN A 352 -0.51 -6.22 9.34
C GLN A 352 0.59 -6.87 10.18
N SER A 353 1.84 -6.76 9.73
CA SER A 353 3.02 -7.27 10.40
C SER A 353 4.22 -6.33 10.24
N PHE A 354 5.10 -6.29 11.23
CA PHE A 354 6.38 -5.55 11.17
C PHE A 354 7.53 -6.40 11.74
N PRO A 355 8.80 -6.09 11.43
CA PRO A 355 9.95 -6.88 11.90
C PRO A 355 9.97 -7.03 13.43
N GLY A 356 10.40 -8.18 13.93
CA GLY A 356 10.46 -8.46 15.37
C GLY A 356 9.11 -8.83 16.02
N GLN A 357 8.00 -8.81 15.27
CA GLN A 357 6.73 -9.36 15.74
C GLN A 357 6.82 -10.90 15.77
N VAL A 358 6.65 -11.48 16.97
CA VAL A 358 6.44 -12.92 17.11
C VAL A 358 5.07 -13.23 16.53
N ALA A 359 4.98 -14.18 15.60
CA ALA A 359 3.69 -14.66 15.11
C ALA A 359 2.89 -15.17 16.32
N ALA A 360 1.73 -14.56 16.56
CA ALA A 360 0.79 -14.98 17.60
C ALA A 360 0.09 -16.27 17.20
#